data_AF-A0A3B0ZH97-F1
#
_entry.id   AF-A0A3B0ZH97-F1
#
_cell.length_a   1.000
_cell.length_b   1.000
_cell.length_c   1.000
_cell.angle_alpha   90.00
_cell.angle_beta   90.00
_cell.angle_gamma   90.00
#
_symmetry.space_group_name_H-M   'P 1'
#
loop_
_entity.id
_entity.type
_entity.pdbx_description
1 polymer ?
#
loop_
_entity_poly.entity_id
_entity_poly.type
_entity_poly.pdbx_seq_one_letter_code
_entity_poly.pdbx_strand_id
1 'polypeptide(L)'
;MVNNKKATTKKRAAKKTTAKKPTTKKRAAKKKAAAPSNSTLLAVTPVNKDHAKSIAALAKAVAKSERADKASSAAADKVAAAKDKAAKAKANAKAKKTEAAKKAVARATEGFDKANAALADKAAASKAAAATTVEAASEVRAGIAKDQAKQAAVAVFTAKWEKAFDRKANAAAKAKAKAKKTAAKKAASKRRAAKKAA
;
A
#
# COMPACT_ATOMS: atom_id res chain seq x y z
N MET A 1 19.98 16.66 86.70
CA MET A 1 18.83 15.99 86.02
C MET A 1 18.72 16.62 84.62
N VAL A 2 19.08 15.95 83.52
CA VAL A 2 18.29 14.89 82.83
C VAL A 2 17.00 15.56 82.32
N ASN A 3 16.67 15.80 81.05
CA ASN A 3 16.97 15.17 79.76
C ASN A 3 16.55 16.14 78.63
N ASN A 4 17.28 16.21 77.51
CA ASN A 4 16.62 15.89 76.24
C ASN A 4 17.60 15.37 75.19
N LYS A 5 17.27 14.21 74.67
CA LYS A 5 18.18 13.22 74.10
C LYS A 5 17.85 13.04 72.63
N LYS A 6 18.88 13.22 71.79
CA LYS A 6 19.15 12.57 70.49
C LYS A 6 18.20 12.81 69.30
N ALA A 7 18.78 13.44 68.29
CA ALA A 7 18.97 12.97 66.90
C ALA A 7 17.96 11.97 66.30
N THR A 8 17.48 12.26 65.09
CA THR A 8 17.84 11.47 63.89
C THR A 8 17.23 12.06 62.62
N THR A 9 18.10 12.63 61.79
CA THR A 9 17.83 12.99 60.41
C THR A 9 17.39 11.74 59.64
N LYS A 10 16.11 11.67 59.25
CA LYS A 10 15.62 10.60 58.39
C LYS A 10 16.29 10.72 57.02
N LYS A 11 17.32 9.89 56.83
CA LYS A 11 17.91 9.50 55.55
C LYS A 11 16.76 9.22 54.58
N ARG A 12 16.53 10.12 53.62
CA ARG A 12 15.62 9.86 52.49
C ARG A 12 16.18 8.66 51.75
N ALA A 13 15.59 7.50 51.97
CA ALA A 13 15.79 6.36 51.10
C ALA A 13 15.25 6.75 49.73
N ALA A 14 16.14 7.17 48.84
CA ALA A 14 15.86 7.22 47.42
C ALA A 14 15.37 5.83 47.03
N LYS A 15 14.05 5.69 46.88
CA LYS A 15 13.46 4.51 46.27
C LYS A 15 14.08 4.44 44.89
N LYS A 16 15.05 3.54 44.71
CA LYS A 16 15.54 3.09 43.40
C LYS A 16 14.30 2.64 42.64
N THR A 17 13.67 3.55 41.91
CA THR A 17 12.87 3.18 40.77
C THR A 17 13.89 2.59 39.81
N THR A 18 13.96 1.26 39.79
CA THR A 18 14.60 0.54 38.69
C THR A 18 13.98 1.12 37.43
N ALA A 19 14.72 1.99 36.75
CA ALA A 19 14.39 2.47 35.44
C ALA A 19 14.22 1.19 34.61
N LYS A 20 12.97 0.84 34.30
CA LYS A 20 12.69 -0.20 33.33
C LYS A 20 13.45 0.23 32.09
N LYS A 21 14.54 -0.50 31.77
CA LYS A 21 15.24 -0.35 30.49
C LYS A 21 14.14 -0.24 29.43
N PRO A 22 14.11 0.81 28.60
CA PRO A 22 13.20 0.84 27.48
C PRO A 22 13.57 -0.39 26.66
N THR A 23 12.73 -1.43 26.73
CA THR A 23 12.84 -2.55 25.81
C THR A 23 12.55 -1.93 24.46
N THR A 24 13.61 -1.60 23.73
CA THR A 24 13.60 -1.34 22.31
C THR A 24 13.13 -2.62 21.65
N LYS A 25 11.82 -2.89 21.75
CA LYS A 25 11.14 -3.82 20.86
C LYS A 25 11.41 -3.25 19.48
N LYS A 26 12.43 -3.79 18.79
CA LYS A 26 12.58 -3.65 17.35
C LYS A 26 11.21 -3.99 16.79
N ARG A 27 10.43 -2.97 16.42
CA ARG A 27 9.20 -3.20 15.65
C ARG A 27 9.67 -3.98 14.45
N ALA A 28 9.25 -5.25 14.34
CA ALA A 28 9.52 -6.05 13.16
C ALA A 28 9.17 -5.17 11.97
N ALA A 29 10.13 -4.97 11.06
CA ALA A 29 9.90 -4.17 9.87
C ALA A 29 8.66 -4.74 9.20
N LYS A 30 7.54 -4.00 9.24
CA LYS A 30 6.29 -4.43 8.63
C LYS A 30 6.62 -4.61 7.17
N LYS A 31 6.69 -5.87 6.69
CA LYS A 31 6.97 -6.17 5.29
C LYS A 31 6.05 -5.28 4.46
N LYS A 32 6.62 -4.38 3.67
CA LYS A 32 5.82 -3.55 2.76
C LYS A 32 5.11 -4.53 1.85
N ALA A 33 3.77 -4.49 1.85
CA ALA A 33 2.99 -5.27 0.91
C ALA A 33 3.46 -4.89 -0.50
N ALA A 34 3.62 -5.89 -1.37
CA ALA A 34 3.92 -5.64 -2.77
C ALA A 34 2.84 -4.74 -3.35
N ALA A 35 3.24 -3.76 -4.15
CA ALA A 35 2.27 -2.90 -4.82
C ALA A 35 1.37 -3.76 -5.73
N PRO A 36 0.06 -3.53 -5.74
CA PRO A 36 -0.85 -4.29 -6.59
C PRO A 36 -0.48 -4.11 -8.06
N SER A 37 -0.56 -5.20 -8.82
CA SER A 37 -0.33 -5.19 -10.28
C SER A 37 -1.44 -4.41 -10.99
N ASN A 38 -1.18 -4.00 -12.24
CA ASN A 38 -2.19 -3.31 -13.05
C ASN A 38 -3.45 -4.18 -13.25
N SER A 39 -3.32 -5.50 -13.39
CA SER A 39 -4.46 -6.41 -13.47
C SER A 39 -5.30 -6.39 -12.19
N THR A 40 -4.66 -6.37 -11.01
CA THR A 40 -5.38 -6.24 -9.74
C THR A 40 -6.10 -4.90 -9.65
N LEU A 41 -5.47 -3.81 -10.08
CA LEU A 41 -6.07 -2.46 -10.05
C LEU A 41 -7.27 -2.32 -10.99
N LEU A 42 -7.25 -2.99 -12.14
CA LEU A 42 -8.35 -2.99 -13.11
C LEU A 42 -9.56 -3.81 -12.64
N ALA A 43 -9.34 -4.81 -11.79
CA ALA A 43 -10.40 -5.66 -11.25
C ALA A 43 -11.11 -5.06 -10.02
N VAL A 44 -10.67 -3.88 -9.55
CA VAL A 44 -11.27 -3.23 -8.38
C VAL A 44 -12.66 -2.71 -8.70
N THR A 45 -13.63 -3.02 -7.84
CA THR A 45 -14.96 -2.42 -7.92
C THR A 45 -14.86 -0.90 -7.68
N PRO A 46 -15.35 -0.06 -8.61
CA PRO A 46 -15.30 1.39 -8.43
C PRO A 46 -16.10 1.84 -7.21
N VAL A 47 -15.52 2.76 -6.45
CA VAL A 47 -16.13 3.30 -5.22
C VAL A 47 -17.06 4.47 -5.55
N ASN A 48 -16.71 5.24 -6.57
CA ASN A 48 -17.51 6.36 -7.08
C ASN A 48 -17.23 6.56 -8.57
N LYS A 49 -17.95 7.52 -9.18
CA LYS A 49 -17.80 7.84 -10.62
C LYS A 49 -16.38 8.25 -11.00
N ASP A 50 -15.67 8.97 -10.15
CA ASP A 50 -14.31 9.42 -10.45
C ASP A 50 -13.31 8.27 -10.39
N HIS A 51 -13.46 7.36 -9.42
CA HIS A 51 -12.66 6.15 -9.35
C HIS A 51 -12.92 5.24 -10.56
N ALA A 52 -14.19 5.14 -11.02
CA ALA A 52 -14.52 4.42 -12.25
C ALA A 52 -13.83 5.04 -13.48
N LYS A 53 -13.78 6.38 -13.57
CA LYS A 53 -13.05 7.08 -14.64
C LYS A 53 -11.54 6.79 -14.58
N SER A 54 -10.92 6.80 -13.41
CA SER A 54 -9.49 6.47 -13.27
C SER A 54 -9.20 5.00 -13.64
N ILE A 55 -10.07 4.05 -13.30
CA ILE A 55 -9.92 2.64 -13.72
C ILE A 55 -10.03 2.53 -15.25
N ALA A 56 -10.99 3.23 -15.87
CA ALA A 56 -11.12 3.27 -17.33
C ALA A 56 -9.90 3.94 -18.01
N ALA A 57 -9.35 5.00 -17.40
CA ALA A 57 -8.14 5.66 -17.87
C ALA A 57 -6.93 4.71 -17.79
N LEU A 58 -6.79 3.97 -16.68
CA LEU A 58 -5.77 2.92 -16.54
C LEU A 58 -5.91 1.85 -17.61
N ALA A 59 -7.13 1.36 -17.89
CA ALA A 59 -7.36 0.36 -18.93
C ALA A 59 -6.91 0.85 -20.31
N LYS A 60 -7.24 2.10 -20.66
CA LYS A 60 -6.80 2.73 -21.91
C LYS A 60 -5.28 2.92 -21.95
N ALA A 61 -4.66 3.32 -20.84
CA ALA A 61 -3.21 3.49 -20.75
C ALA A 61 -2.47 2.16 -20.91
N VAL A 62 -2.93 1.08 -20.27
CA VAL A 62 -2.38 -0.28 -20.43
C VAL A 62 -2.47 -0.72 -21.90
N ALA A 63 -3.65 -0.59 -22.53
CA ALA A 63 -3.82 -0.96 -23.93
C ALA A 63 -2.91 -0.13 -24.87
N LYS A 64 -2.69 1.15 -24.57
CA LYS A 64 -1.77 2.01 -25.33
C LYS A 64 -0.31 1.58 -25.15
N SER A 65 0.10 1.23 -23.92
CA SER A 65 1.44 0.69 -23.64
C SER A 65 1.68 -0.60 -24.42
N GLU A 66 0.75 -1.55 -24.36
CA GLU A 66 0.89 -2.83 -25.09
C GLU A 66 1.02 -2.64 -26.61
N ARG A 67 0.27 -1.69 -27.18
CA ARG A 67 0.40 -1.35 -28.62
C ARG A 67 1.75 -0.70 -28.93
N ALA A 68 2.24 0.18 -28.07
CA ALA A 68 3.54 0.82 -28.24
C ALA A 68 4.68 -0.21 -28.12
N ASP A 69 4.58 -1.15 -27.18
CA ASP A 69 5.54 -2.23 -27.00
C ASP A 69 5.55 -3.16 -28.22
N LYS A 70 4.38 -3.58 -28.72
CA LYS A 70 4.28 -4.34 -29.97
C LYS A 70 4.89 -3.61 -31.17
N ALA A 71 4.66 -2.29 -31.27
CA ALA A 71 5.24 -1.48 -32.33
C ALA A 71 6.78 -1.36 -32.21
N SER A 72 7.31 -1.31 -30.99
CA SER A 72 8.75 -1.32 -30.74
C SER A 72 9.37 -2.66 -31.10
N SER A 73 8.75 -3.78 -30.72
CA SER A 73 9.20 -5.13 -31.12
C SER A 73 9.19 -5.31 -32.64
N ALA A 74 8.10 -4.91 -33.32
CA ALA A 74 8.03 -4.98 -34.77
C ALA A 74 9.07 -4.08 -35.47
N ALA A 75 9.44 -2.95 -34.87
CA ALA A 75 10.53 -2.12 -35.38
C ALA A 75 11.90 -2.79 -35.17
N ALA A 76 12.09 -3.52 -34.07
CA ALA A 76 13.32 -4.29 -33.82
C ALA A 76 13.51 -5.40 -34.87
N ASP A 77 12.44 -6.09 -35.25
CA ASP A 77 12.47 -7.10 -36.32
C ASP A 77 12.88 -6.48 -37.67
N LYS A 78 12.40 -5.26 -37.97
CA LYS A 78 12.80 -4.52 -39.18
C LYS A 78 14.27 -4.13 -39.15
N VAL A 79 14.80 -3.73 -37.99
CA VAL A 79 16.23 -3.45 -37.81
C VAL A 79 17.06 -4.70 -38.05
N ALA A 80 16.64 -5.85 -37.51
CA ALA A 80 17.32 -7.12 -37.74
C ALA A 80 17.35 -7.48 -39.25
N ALA A 81 16.20 -7.40 -39.92
CA ALA A 81 16.12 -7.66 -41.37
C ALA A 81 16.96 -6.67 -42.20
N ALA A 82 16.99 -5.38 -41.83
CA ALA A 82 17.80 -4.37 -42.51
C ALA A 82 19.31 -4.60 -42.29
N LYS A 83 19.70 -5.02 -41.07
CA LYS A 83 21.07 -5.40 -40.74
C LYS A 83 21.55 -6.57 -41.60
N ASP A 84 20.71 -7.59 -41.77
CA ASP A 84 21.02 -8.74 -42.62
C ASP A 84 21.15 -8.35 -44.09
N LYS A 85 20.27 -7.47 -44.58
CA LYS A 85 20.38 -6.92 -45.94
C LYS A 85 21.67 -6.13 -46.14
N ALA A 86 22.06 -5.30 -45.17
CA ALA A 86 23.32 -4.57 -45.22
C ALA A 86 24.54 -5.51 -45.20
N ALA A 87 24.51 -6.57 -44.40
CA ALA A 87 25.56 -7.59 -44.37
C ALA A 87 25.69 -8.33 -45.71
N LYS A 88 24.56 -8.77 -46.30
CA LYS A 88 24.52 -9.41 -47.63
C LYS A 88 25.01 -8.47 -48.73
N ALA A 89 24.62 -7.20 -48.70
CA ALA A 89 25.11 -6.20 -49.64
C ALA A 89 26.64 -6.02 -49.53
N LYS A 90 27.17 -5.97 -48.30
CA LYS A 90 28.63 -5.87 -48.05
C LYS A 90 29.38 -7.08 -48.59
N ALA A 91 28.85 -8.29 -48.38
CA ALA A 91 29.43 -9.52 -48.94
C ALA A 91 29.45 -9.49 -50.48
N ASN A 92 28.34 -9.10 -51.11
CA ASN A 92 28.24 -8.99 -52.57
C ASN A 92 29.17 -7.92 -53.15
N ALA A 93 29.32 -6.77 -52.48
CA ALA A 93 30.26 -5.73 -52.90
C ALA A 93 31.72 -6.21 -52.85
N LYS A 94 32.09 -6.97 -51.80
CA LYS A 94 33.42 -7.59 -51.71
C LYS A 94 33.66 -8.63 -52.81
N ALA A 95 32.65 -9.44 -53.11
CA ALA A 95 32.75 -10.49 -54.12
C ALA A 95 32.82 -9.94 -55.56
N LYS A 96 31.91 -9.03 -55.93
CA LYS A 96 31.79 -8.55 -57.31
C LYS A 96 32.67 -7.34 -57.63
N LYS A 97 33.08 -6.56 -56.61
CA LYS A 97 33.92 -5.35 -56.75
C LYS A 97 33.39 -4.29 -57.74
N THR A 98 32.11 -4.33 -58.10
CA THR A 98 31.51 -3.38 -59.03
C THR A 98 30.99 -2.13 -58.33
N GLU A 99 30.97 -0.99 -59.04
CA GLU A 99 30.38 0.25 -58.53
C GLU A 99 28.90 0.12 -58.19
N ALA A 100 28.15 -0.66 -58.98
CA ALA A 100 26.75 -0.97 -58.67
C ALA A 100 26.61 -1.69 -57.31
N ALA A 101 27.50 -2.62 -56.99
CA ALA A 101 27.47 -3.33 -55.72
C ALA A 101 27.89 -2.42 -54.53
N LYS A 102 28.86 -1.52 -54.72
CA LYS A 102 29.20 -0.48 -53.71
C LYS A 102 28.01 0.47 -53.45
N LYS A 103 27.33 0.92 -54.50
CA LYS A 103 26.10 1.75 -54.37
C LYS A 103 24.97 0.99 -53.63
N ALA A 104 24.84 -0.31 -53.85
CA ALA A 104 23.87 -1.14 -53.12
C ALA A 104 24.18 -1.22 -51.61
N VAL A 105 25.45 -1.26 -51.22
CA VAL A 105 25.86 -1.19 -49.80
C VAL A 105 25.45 0.13 -49.16
N ALA A 106 25.69 1.25 -49.84
CA ALA A 106 25.31 2.57 -49.33
C ALA A 106 23.79 2.64 -49.09
N ARG A 107 22.97 2.24 -50.06
CA ARG A 107 21.50 2.19 -49.91
C ARG A 107 21.04 1.25 -48.81
N ALA A 108 21.66 0.08 -48.67
CA ALA A 108 21.32 -0.87 -47.62
C ALA A 108 21.70 -0.37 -46.22
N THR A 109 22.81 0.38 -46.11
CA THR A 109 23.24 1.02 -44.85
C THR A 109 22.29 2.16 -44.48
N GLU A 110 21.92 3.01 -45.44
CA GLU A 110 20.92 4.06 -45.23
C GLU A 110 19.56 3.47 -44.78
N GLY A 111 19.13 2.36 -45.38
CA GLY A 111 17.92 1.64 -44.96
C GLY A 111 18.01 1.08 -43.54
N PHE A 112 19.18 0.60 -43.12
CA PHE A 112 19.44 0.17 -41.74
C PHE A 112 19.38 1.35 -40.77
N ASP A 113 20.02 2.48 -41.11
CA ASP A 113 20.01 3.67 -40.25
C ASP A 113 18.59 4.23 -40.06
N LYS A 114 17.79 4.28 -41.14
CA LYS A 114 16.37 4.65 -41.07
C LYS A 114 15.54 3.70 -40.20
N ALA A 115 15.77 2.39 -40.32
CA ALA A 115 15.08 1.41 -39.47
C ALA A 115 15.47 1.59 -38.00
N ASN A 116 16.75 1.89 -37.73
CA ASN A 116 17.25 2.08 -36.37
C ASN A 116 16.72 3.38 -35.74
N ALA A 117 16.63 4.47 -36.51
CA ALA A 117 15.98 5.71 -36.09
C ALA A 117 14.51 5.47 -35.74
N ALA A 118 13.78 4.74 -36.59
CA ALA A 118 12.39 4.37 -36.32
C ALA A 118 12.24 3.50 -35.06
N LEU A 119 13.16 2.58 -34.79
CA LEU A 119 13.18 1.81 -33.54
C LEU A 119 13.37 2.73 -32.32
N ALA A 120 14.27 3.70 -32.39
CA ALA A 120 14.48 4.66 -31.32
C ALA A 120 13.20 5.46 -31.01
N ASP A 121 12.49 5.93 -32.04
CA ASP A 121 11.22 6.64 -31.88
C ASP A 121 10.14 5.77 -31.24
N LYS A 122 10.02 4.51 -31.68
CA LYS A 122 9.04 3.56 -31.10
C LYS A 122 9.40 3.16 -29.66
N ALA A 123 10.68 3.03 -29.35
CA ALA A 123 11.15 2.78 -27.99
C ALA A 123 10.88 3.97 -27.06
N ALA A 124 11.07 5.20 -27.54
CA ALA A 124 10.71 6.41 -26.81
C ALA A 124 9.19 6.49 -26.56
N ALA A 125 8.38 6.17 -27.57
CA ALA A 125 6.92 6.11 -27.44
C ALA A 125 6.45 5.03 -26.44
N SER A 126 7.08 3.86 -26.44
CA SER A 126 6.84 2.80 -25.44
C SER A 126 7.15 3.28 -24.02
N LYS A 127 8.32 3.92 -23.81
CA LYS A 127 8.67 4.50 -22.50
C LYS A 127 7.68 5.58 -22.03
N ALA A 128 7.25 6.46 -22.94
CA ALA A 128 6.26 7.48 -22.62
C ALA A 128 4.90 6.87 -22.26
N ALA A 129 4.48 5.83 -23.00
CA ALA A 129 3.25 5.10 -22.69
C ALA A 129 3.34 4.40 -21.32
N ALA A 130 4.46 3.74 -21.01
CA ALA A 130 4.69 3.12 -19.71
C ALA A 130 4.61 4.14 -18.56
N ALA A 131 5.18 5.34 -18.73
CA ALA A 131 5.07 6.42 -17.74
C ALA A 131 3.60 6.82 -17.50
N THR A 132 2.80 6.98 -18.56
CA THR A 132 1.36 7.28 -18.43
C THR A 132 0.58 6.15 -17.73
N THR A 133 0.98 4.89 -17.93
CA THR A 133 0.36 3.76 -17.22
C THR A 133 0.68 3.80 -15.73
N VAL A 134 1.91 4.16 -15.34
CA VAL A 134 2.31 4.31 -13.93
C VAL A 134 1.53 5.43 -13.26
N GLU A 135 1.35 6.56 -13.95
CA GLU A 135 0.58 7.70 -13.46
C GLU A 135 -0.90 7.32 -13.27
N ALA A 136 -1.54 6.73 -14.28
CA ALA A 136 -2.92 6.28 -14.19
C ALA A 136 -3.12 5.21 -13.07
N ALA A 137 -2.16 4.31 -12.88
CA ALA A 137 -2.19 3.32 -11.80
C ALA A 137 -2.10 4.00 -10.42
N SER A 138 -1.37 5.10 -10.32
CA SER A 138 -1.25 5.88 -9.09
C SER A 138 -2.57 6.54 -8.69
N GLU A 139 -3.36 7.02 -9.65
CA GLU A 139 -4.68 7.60 -9.41
C GLU A 139 -5.68 6.57 -8.87
N VAL A 140 -5.70 5.37 -9.46
CA VAL A 140 -6.54 4.26 -8.98
C VAL A 140 -6.13 3.87 -7.55
N ARG A 141 -4.82 3.75 -7.28
CA ARG A 141 -4.31 3.49 -5.93
C ARG A 141 -4.72 4.57 -4.93
N ALA A 142 -4.67 5.84 -5.31
CA ALA A 142 -5.10 6.95 -4.47
C ALA A 142 -6.61 6.88 -4.16
N GLY A 143 -7.43 6.49 -5.15
CA GLY A 143 -8.85 6.22 -4.97
C GLY A 143 -9.11 5.12 -3.93
N ILE A 144 -8.42 3.99 -4.05
CA ILE A 144 -8.51 2.86 -3.09
C ILE A 144 -8.07 3.29 -1.70
N ALA A 145 -6.95 4.01 -1.57
CA ALA A 145 -6.43 4.45 -0.27
C ALA A 145 -7.40 5.39 0.46
N LYS A 146 -8.05 6.31 -0.28
CA LYS A 146 -9.08 7.20 0.29
C LYS A 146 -10.28 6.40 0.81
N ASP A 147 -10.71 5.37 0.08
CA ASP A 147 -11.82 4.53 0.52
C ASP A 147 -11.46 3.67 1.74
N GLN A 148 -10.28 3.05 1.74
CA GLN A 148 -9.77 2.30 2.88
C GLN A 148 -9.65 3.17 4.14
N ALA A 149 -9.25 4.44 4.00
CA ALA A 149 -9.20 5.39 5.11
C ALA A 149 -10.61 5.70 5.66
N LYS A 150 -11.62 5.84 4.80
CA LYS A 150 -13.02 6.02 5.22
C LYS A 150 -13.54 4.79 5.95
N GLN A 151 -13.33 3.60 5.40
CA GLN A 151 -13.73 2.34 6.05
C GLN A 151 -13.06 2.14 7.39
N ALA A 152 -11.76 2.46 7.50
CA ALA A 152 -11.04 2.42 8.77
C ALA A 152 -11.61 3.43 9.79
N ALA A 153 -11.97 4.65 9.36
CA ALA A 153 -12.59 5.64 10.23
C ALA A 153 -13.97 5.18 10.73
N VAL A 154 -14.79 4.61 9.84
CA VAL A 154 -16.10 4.02 10.20
C VAL A 154 -15.89 2.88 11.20
N ALA A 155 -14.97 1.95 10.94
CA ALA A 155 -14.68 0.84 11.85
C ALA A 155 -14.24 1.32 13.24
N VAL A 156 -13.37 2.34 13.32
CA VAL A 156 -12.94 2.93 14.59
C VAL A 156 -14.11 3.60 15.31
N PHE A 157 -14.98 4.31 14.59
CA PHE A 157 -16.18 4.92 15.15
C PHE A 157 -17.13 3.85 15.71
N THR A 158 -17.46 2.83 14.91
CA THR A 158 -18.34 1.73 15.31
C THR A 158 -17.78 0.99 16.52
N ALA A 159 -16.50 0.63 16.52
CA ALA A 159 -15.86 -0.02 17.66
C ALA A 159 -15.90 0.83 18.95
N LYS A 160 -15.76 2.16 18.82
CA LYS A 160 -15.88 3.08 19.96
C LYS A 160 -17.32 3.14 20.47
N TRP A 161 -18.29 3.15 19.56
CA TRP A 161 -19.72 3.21 19.87
C TRP A 161 -20.19 1.91 20.56
N GLU A 162 -19.85 0.76 20.00
CA GLU A 162 -20.11 -0.56 20.60
C GLU A 162 -19.52 -0.67 22.01
N LYS A 163 -18.26 -0.26 22.19
CA LYS A 163 -17.61 -0.27 23.51
C LYS A 163 -18.29 0.66 24.52
N ALA A 164 -18.82 1.81 24.08
CA ALA A 164 -19.57 2.73 24.94
C ALA A 164 -20.94 2.14 25.30
N PHE A 165 -21.61 1.52 24.35
CA PHE A 165 -22.87 0.81 24.56
C PHE A 165 -22.71 -0.35 25.54
N ASP A 166 -21.72 -1.21 25.33
CA ASP A 166 -21.41 -2.35 26.20
C ASP A 166 -21.06 -1.90 27.62
N ARG A 167 -20.33 -0.79 27.76
CA ARG A 167 -20.04 -0.21 29.08
C ARG A 167 -21.30 0.26 29.78
N LYS A 168 -22.25 0.89 29.06
CA LYS A 168 -23.53 1.33 29.61
C LYS A 168 -24.40 0.14 30.01
N ALA A 169 -24.47 -0.90 29.17
CA ALA A 169 -25.18 -2.14 29.46
C ALA A 169 -24.60 -2.86 30.69
N ASN A 170 -23.27 -2.96 30.78
CA ASN A 170 -22.58 -3.57 31.93
C ASN A 170 -22.76 -2.75 33.22
N ALA A 171 -22.77 -1.41 33.14
CA ALA A 171 -23.05 -0.56 34.29
C ALA A 171 -24.49 -0.74 34.80
N ALA A 172 -25.46 -0.80 33.89
CA ALA A 172 -26.86 -1.06 34.22
C ALA A 172 -27.06 -2.46 34.86
N ALA A 173 -26.39 -3.49 34.32
CA ALA A 173 -26.41 -4.84 34.88
C ALA A 173 -25.83 -4.89 36.30
N LYS A 174 -24.67 -4.24 36.53
CA LYS A 174 -24.05 -4.13 37.86
C LYS A 174 -24.93 -3.37 38.86
N ALA A 175 -25.60 -2.31 38.42
CA ALA A 175 -26.53 -1.55 39.25
C ALA A 175 -27.73 -2.39 39.70
N LYS A 176 -28.36 -3.13 38.77
CA LYS A 176 -29.47 -4.06 39.08
C LYS A 176 -29.04 -5.16 40.06
N ALA A 177 -27.86 -5.75 39.86
CA ALA A 177 -27.33 -6.78 40.75
C ALA A 177 -27.09 -6.26 42.19
N LYS A 178 -26.52 -5.04 42.32
CA LYS A 178 -26.36 -4.39 43.63
C LYS A 178 -27.69 -4.08 44.31
N ALA A 179 -28.67 -3.58 43.55
CA ALA A 179 -30.01 -3.30 44.08
C ALA A 179 -30.69 -4.56 44.63
N LYS A 180 -30.63 -5.68 43.90
CA LYS A 180 -31.19 -6.97 44.35
C LYS A 180 -30.50 -7.47 45.64
N LYS A 181 -29.18 -7.33 45.74
CA LYS A 181 -28.42 -7.73 46.94
C LYS A 181 -28.78 -6.88 48.17
N THR A 182 -28.97 -5.57 48.00
CA THR A 182 -29.38 -4.67 49.08
C THR A 182 -30.83 -4.93 49.51
N ALA A 183 -31.73 -5.18 48.56
CA ALA A 183 -33.12 -5.55 48.85
C ALA A 183 -33.19 -6.87 49.64
N ALA A 184 -32.44 -7.89 49.24
CA ALA A 184 -32.34 -9.16 49.96
C ALA A 184 -31.79 -8.99 51.38
N LYS A 185 -30.76 -8.15 51.58
CA LYS A 185 -30.24 -7.83 52.92
C LYS A 185 -31.27 -7.13 53.80
N LYS A 186 -32.01 -6.16 53.27
CA LYS A 186 -33.08 -5.47 54.02
C LYS A 186 -34.23 -6.42 54.38
N ALA A 187 -34.63 -7.29 53.46
CA ALA A 187 -35.65 -8.31 53.71
C ALA A 187 -35.21 -9.33 54.78
N ALA A 188 -33.95 -9.80 54.73
CA ALA A 188 -33.39 -10.69 55.75
C ALA A 188 -33.28 -10.01 57.12
N SER A 189 -32.91 -8.74 57.17
CA SER A 189 -32.88 -7.94 58.40
C SER A 189 -34.27 -7.76 59.02
N LYS A 190 -35.29 -7.46 58.20
CA LYS A 190 -36.68 -7.36 58.67
C LYS A 190 -37.19 -8.70 59.20
N ARG A 191 -36.91 -9.81 58.52
CA ARG A 191 -37.26 -11.16 58.99
C ARG A 191 -36.57 -11.52 60.31
N ARG A 192 -35.29 -11.16 60.49
CA ARG A 192 -34.58 -11.36 61.75
C ARG A 192 -35.12 -10.50 62.89
N ALA A 193 -35.49 -9.25 62.62
CA ALA A 193 -36.11 -8.37 63.61
C ALA A 193 -37.50 -8.88 64.02
N ALA A 194 -38.33 -9.31 63.07
CA ALA A 194 -39.63 -9.92 63.36
C ALA A 194 -39.52 -11.22 64.16
N LYS A 195 -38.50 -12.06 63.90
CA LYS A 195 -38.24 -13.28 64.66
C LYS A 195 -37.69 -13.05 66.08
N LYS A 196 -37.18 -11.85 66.38
CA LYS A 196 -36.65 -11.48 67.71
C LYS A 196 -37.70 -10.78 68.58
N ALA A 197 -38.82 -10.39 67.99
CA ALA A 197 -39.94 -9.70 68.63
C ALA A 197 -41.17 -10.62 68.84
N ALA A 198 -41.05 -11.90 68.45
CA ALA A 198 -41.98 -12.99 68.72
C ALA A 198 -41.27 -14.00 69.62
#